data_AF-A0A6P0SU78-F1
#
_entry.id   AF-A0A6P0SU78-F1
#
_cell.length_a   1.000
_cell.length_b   1.000
_cell.length_c   1.000
_cell.angle_alpha   90.00
_cell.angle_beta   90.00
_cell.angle_gamma   90.00
#
_symmetry.space_group_name_H-M   'P 1'
#
loop_
_entity.id
_entity.type
_entity.pdbx_description
1 polymer ?
#
loop_
_entity_poly.entity_id
_entity_poly.type
_entity_poly.pdbx_seq_one_letter_code
_entity_poly.pdbx_strand_id
1 'polypeptide(L)'
;MFNLNLVDLETNTTNTTNTSVILIGDSGNDTLSGGSQDDTLKGRAGDDRLNGRGGNDRLEGEEDSDVLNGGEGNDTLIGGSGNDVLTGGPGPSFGLSLFEVKQRSNKRELAT
;
A
#
# COMPACT_ATOMS: atom_id res chain seq x y z
N MET A 1 3.01 -3.64 27.82
CA MET A 1 2.85 -4.61 26.72
C MET A 1 3.92 -4.27 25.71
N PHE A 2 4.73 -5.24 25.29
CA PHE A 2 5.79 -4.99 24.33
C PHE A 2 5.19 -4.98 22.93
N ASN A 3 5.31 -3.85 22.23
CA ASN A 3 5.11 -3.83 20.79
C ASN A 3 6.29 -4.60 20.18
N LEU A 4 6.00 -5.65 19.41
CA LEU A 4 7.02 -6.23 18.55
C LEU A 4 7.34 -5.19 17.46
N ASN A 5 8.46 -4.50 17.59
CA ASN A 5 9.12 -3.87 16.46
C ASN A 5 9.74 -5.00 15.64
N LEU A 6 9.05 -5.44 14.58
CA LEU A 6 9.66 -6.30 13.58
C LEU A 6 10.54 -5.45 12.65
N VAL A 7 11.56 -4.76 13.19
CA VAL A 7 12.60 -4.12 12.37
C VAL A 7 13.95 -4.06 13.13
N ASP A 8 14.45 -5.20 13.62
CA ASP A 8 15.90 -5.39 13.74
C ASP A 8 16.37 -6.08 12.45
N LEU A 9 16.76 -5.25 11.48
CA LEU A 9 17.31 -5.67 10.21
C LEU A 9 18.74 -6.17 10.40
N GLU A 10 18.95 -7.38 10.92
CA GLU A 10 20.22 -8.10 10.80
C GLU A 10 19.97 -9.62 10.68
N THR A 11 19.94 -10.10 9.43
CA THR A 11 20.19 -11.51 9.04
C THR A 11 19.08 -12.56 9.18
N ASN A 12 17.93 -12.35 8.53
CA ASN A 12 17.38 -13.44 7.72
C ASN A 12 16.69 -12.94 6.45
N THR A 13 17.49 -12.84 5.40
CA THR A 13 17.17 -12.61 3.99
C THR A 13 16.31 -13.73 3.38
N THR A 14 15.25 -14.18 4.05
CA THR A 14 14.28 -15.18 3.52
C THR A 14 12.82 -14.86 3.88
N ASN A 15 12.45 -13.58 3.88
CA ASN A 15 11.04 -13.17 3.89
C ASN A 15 10.86 -11.97 2.93
N THR A 16 10.63 -12.06 1.62
CA THR A 16 10.17 -13.16 0.74
C THR A 16 9.12 -14.08 1.36
N THR A 17 8.27 -13.55 2.25
CA THR A 17 7.15 -14.32 2.79
C THR A 17 6.30 -14.73 1.59
N ASN A 18 6.36 -15.98 1.17
CA ASN A 18 5.31 -16.59 0.35
C ASN A 18 4.00 -16.73 1.17
N THR A 19 3.76 -15.83 2.12
CA THR A 19 2.68 -15.83 3.09
C THR A 19 2.18 -14.41 3.26
N SER A 20 0.87 -14.24 3.23
CA SER A 20 0.20 -12.99 3.55
C SER A 20 0.58 -12.46 4.93
N VAL A 21 0.82 -11.15 5.04
CA VAL A 21 1.15 -10.44 6.27
C VAL A 21 0.17 -9.29 6.55
N ILE A 22 0.12 -8.90 7.83
CA ILE A 22 -0.55 -7.67 8.28
C ILE A 22 0.50 -6.82 8.97
N LEU A 23 0.80 -5.66 8.39
CA LEU A 23 1.76 -4.69 8.92
C LEU A 23 1.01 -3.41 9.30
N ILE A 24 1.32 -2.88 10.48
CA ILE A 24 0.67 -1.69 11.03
C ILE A 24 1.76 -0.80 11.62
N GLY A 25 1.84 0.44 11.14
CA GLY A 25 2.70 1.49 11.65
C GLY A 25 2.26 2.03 13.01
N ASP A 26 2.98 3.03 13.50
CA ASP A 26 2.66 3.74 14.73
C ASP A 26 1.99 5.10 14.47
N SER A 27 2.53 6.21 14.96
CA SER A 27 1.98 7.56 14.72
C SER A 27 3.06 8.49 14.17
N GLY A 28 4.19 7.93 13.74
CA GLY A 28 5.26 8.62 13.05
C GLY A 28 5.48 8.02 11.68
N ASN A 29 6.43 8.60 10.96
CA ASN A 29 6.69 8.24 9.58
C ASN A 29 7.28 6.82 9.46
N ASP A 30 6.51 5.91 8.90
CA ASP A 30 6.83 4.50 8.78
C ASP A 30 7.26 4.09 7.37
N THR A 31 7.96 2.96 7.29
CA THR A 31 8.24 2.28 6.03
C THR A 31 7.84 0.82 6.15
N LEU A 32 6.73 0.46 5.50
CA LEU A 32 6.13 -0.87 5.55
C LEU A 32 6.28 -1.55 4.19
N SER A 33 6.66 -2.82 4.20
CA SER A 33 6.81 -3.60 2.97
C SER A 33 6.25 -5.00 3.13
N GLY A 34 5.32 -5.34 2.24
CA GLY A 34 4.78 -6.68 2.06
C GLY A 34 5.77 -7.66 1.40
N GLY A 35 5.23 -8.82 1.04
CA GLY A 35 5.84 -9.95 0.37
C GLY A 35 5.29 -10.14 -1.04
N SER A 36 5.16 -11.38 -1.49
CA SER A 36 4.66 -11.72 -2.83
C SER A 36 3.22 -12.24 -2.83
N GLN A 37 2.54 -12.14 -1.69
CA GLN A 37 1.18 -12.60 -1.47
C GLN A 37 0.30 -11.44 -1.02
N ASP A 38 -1.01 -11.65 -1.05
CA ASP A 38 -2.01 -10.66 -0.63
C ASP A 38 -1.76 -10.18 0.82
N ASP A 39 -1.32 -8.94 0.97
CA ASP A 39 -0.95 -8.34 2.24
C ASP A 39 -1.89 -7.20 2.67
N THR A 40 -1.83 -6.83 3.94
CA THR A 40 -2.50 -5.63 4.47
C THR A 40 -1.50 -4.74 5.19
N LEU A 41 -1.31 -3.52 4.71
CA LEU A 41 -0.41 -2.51 5.27
C LEU A 41 -1.24 -1.29 5.71
N LYS A 42 -0.98 -0.80 6.93
CA LYS A 42 -1.61 0.41 7.49
C LYS A 42 -0.55 1.36 8.03
N GLY A 43 -0.49 2.58 7.50
CA GLY A 43 0.42 3.65 7.92
C GLY A 43 0.04 4.24 9.27
N ARG A 44 -1.21 4.74 9.37
CA ARG A 44 -1.77 5.53 10.47
C ARG A 44 -1.43 7.01 10.33
N ALA A 45 -0.83 7.62 11.34
CA ALA A 45 -0.47 9.03 11.28
C ALA A 45 1.01 9.16 10.96
N GLY A 46 1.37 10.18 10.19
CA GLY A 46 2.74 10.40 9.73
C GLY A 46 2.85 10.28 8.21
N ASP A 47 3.96 10.77 7.66
CA ASP A 47 4.21 10.68 6.22
C ASP A 47 4.81 9.29 5.89
N ASP A 48 3.96 8.34 5.51
CA ASP A 48 4.34 6.93 5.43
C ASP A 48 4.75 6.46 4.04
N ARG A 49 5.50 5.34 4.01
CA ARG A 49 5.88 4.63 2.77
C ARG A 49 5.43 3.18 2.83
N LEU A 50 4.41 2.84 2.06
CA LEU A 50 3.82 1.50 2.01
C LEU A 50 4.10 0.84 0.67
N ASN A 51 4.62 -0.39 0.67
CA ASN A 51 4.93 -1.15 -0.54
C ASN A 51 4.37 -2.58 -0.47
N GLY A 52 3.34 -2.89 -1.25
CA GLY A 52 2.72 -4.22 -1.32
C GLY A 52 3.60 -5.27 -1.99
N ARG A 53 4.31 -4.85 -3.05
CA ARG A 53 5.19 -5.64 -3.94
C ARG A 53 4.43 -6.56 -4.88
N GLY A 54 3.89 -7.69 -4.43
CA GLY A 54 3.23 -8.64 -5.31
C GLY A 54 2.09 -9.33 -4.58
N GLY A 55 1.03 -9.66 -5.30
CA GLY A 55 -0.21 -10.14 -4.69
C GLY A 55 -1.33 -9.12 -4.88
N ASN A 56 -2.51 -9.40 -4.32
CA ASN A 56 -3.60 -8.42 -4.29
C ASN A 56 -3.59 -7.75 -2.92
N ASP A 57 -2.94 -6.61 -2.83
CA ASP A 57 -2.65 -6.00 -1.54
C ASP A 57 -3.70 -4.98 -1.13
N ARG A 58 -3.78 -4.70 0.17
CA ARG A 58 -4.53 -3.59 0.74
C ARG A 58 -3.58 -2.67 1.48
N LEU A 59 -3.37 -1.47 0.94
CA LEU A 59 -2.55 -0.42 1.56
C LEU A 59 -3.45 0.74 1.99
N GLU A 60 -3.31 1.15 3.25
CA GLU A 60 -4.02 2.28 3.85
C GLU A 60 -3.00 3.25 4.46
N GLY A 61 -2.90 4.47 3.94
CA GLY A 61 -2.06 5.53 4.51
C GLY A 61 -2.64 6.07 5.82
N GLU A 62 -3.92 6.46 5.77
CA GLU A 62 -4.72 7.07 6.85
C GLU A 62 -4.54 8.60 6.96
N GLU A 63 -3.68 9.11 7.84
CA GLU A 63 -3.50 10.55 8.08
C GLU A 63 -2.13 11.04 7.58
N ASP A 64 -2.07 12.30 7.13
CA ASP A 64 -0.86 12.95 6.58
C ASP A 64 -0.48 12.48 5.17
N SER A 65 0.70 12.85 4.65
CA SER A 65 1.00 12.72 3.22
C SER A 65 1.79 11.44 2.92
N ASP A 66 1.11 10.47 2.31
CA ASP A 66 1.66 9.13 2.15
C ASP A 66 2.16 8.80 0.74
N VAL A 67 3.04 7.80 0.66
CA VAL A 67 3.44 7.15 -0.59
C VAL A 67 3.07 5.66 -0.55
N LEU A 68 2.08 5.29 -1.35
CA LEU A 68 1.58 3.92 -1.45
C LEU A 68 1.95 3.33 -2.82
N ASN A 69 2.66 2.21 -2.81
CA ASN A 69 2.97 1.42 -4.00
C ASN A 69 2.36 0.02 -3.86
N GLY A 70 1.36 -0.29 -4.69
CA GLY A 70 0.72 -1.61 -4.73
C GLY A 70 1.70 -2.67 -5.20
N GLY A 71 2.18 -2.53 -6.44
CA GLY A 71 3.11 -3.48 -7.02
C GLY A 71 2.43 -4.35 -8.08
N GLU A 72 2.78 -5.61 -8.19
CA GLU A 72 2.16 -6.55 -9.11
C GLU A 72 0.86 -7.11 -8.54
N GLY A 73 -0.26 -6.95 -9.24
CA GLY A 73 -1.53 -7.58 -8.88
C GLY A 73 -2.70 -6.61 -8.84
N ASN A 74 -3.81 -7.00 -8.21
CA ASN A 74 -4.99 -6.13 -8.07
C ASN A 74 -5.02 -5.51 -6.68
N ASP A 75 -4.37 -4.37 -6.56
CA ASP A 75 -4.23 -3.71 -5.26
C ASP A 75 -5.39 -2.76 -4.95
N THR A 76 -5.69 -2.65 -3.65
CA THR A 76 -6.54 -1.61 -3.08
C THR A 76 -5.66 -0.62 -2.35
N LEU A 77 -5.46 0.56 -2.95
CA LEU A 77 -4.73 1.67 -2.34
C LEU A 77 -5.70 2.72 -1.81
N ILE A 78 -5.59 3.06 -0.53
CA ILE A 78 -6.37 4.09 0.15
C ILE A 78 -5.37 5.04 0.78
N GLY A 79 -5.21 6.24 0.20
CA GLY A 79 -4.33 7.28 0.74
C GLY A 79 -4.84 7.75 2.10
N GLY A 80 -6.01 8.38 2.11
CA GLY A 80 -6.65 8.83 3.34
C GLY A 80 -6.80 10.35 3.30
N SER A 81 -6.49 11.02 4.40
CA SER A 81 -6.44 12.48 4.45
C SER A 81 -5.00 12.95 4.27
N GLY A 82 -4.74 13.77 3.26
CA GLY A 82 -3.39 14.26 2.99
C GLY A 82 -3.16 14.45 1.51
N ASN A 83 -1.91 14.75 1.15
CA ASN A 83 -1.50 14.80 -0.26
C ASN A 83 -0.75 13.52 -0.61
N ASP A 84 -1.52 12.50 -1.00
CA ASP A 84 -0.97 11.15 -1.17
C ASP A 84 -0.50 10.88 -2.60
N VAL A 85 0.52 10.03 -2.71
CA VAL A 85 1.03 9.49 -3.98
C VAL A 85 0.72 8.00 -4.03
N LEU A 86 -0.22 7.60 -4.89
CA LEU A 86 -0.65 6.21 -5.05
C LEU A 86 -0.20 5.67 -6.40
N THR A 87 0.59 4.59 -6.38
CA THR A 87 1.03 3.86 -7.57
C THR A 87 0.55 2.42 -7.49
N GLY A 88 -0.43 2.04 -8.32
CA GLY A 88 -0.97 0.67 -8.32
C GLY A 88 -0.10 -0.39 -9.00
N GLY A 89 1.07 -0.01 -9.54
CA GLY A 89 1.93 -0.91 -10.30
C GLY A 89 1.28 -1.51 -11.56
N PRO A 90 1.93 -2.49 -12.22
CA PRO A 90 1.32 -3.18 -13.35
C PRO A 90 0.15 -4.03 -12.83
N GLY A 91 -1.07 -3.58 -13.12
CA GLY A 91 -2.27 -4.39 -12.90
C GLY A 91 -2.16 -5.75 -13.60
N PRO A 92 -3.01 -6.74 -13.25
CA PRO A 92 -2.96 -8.04 -13.90
C PRO A 92 -3.00 -7.88 -15.41
N SER A 93 -2.16 -8.64 -16.11
CA SER A 93 -2.07 -8.62 -17.58
C SER A 93 -3.35 -9.18 -18.23
N PHE A 94 -4.46 -8.48 -18.09
CA PHE A 94 -5.63 -8.59 -18.95
C PHE A 94 -5.54 -7.41 -19.90
N GLY A 95 -5.53 -7.66 -21.21
CA GLY A 95 -5.26 -6.69 -22.27
C GLY A 95 -6.30 -5.59 -22.46
N LEU A 96 -6.69 -4.90 -21.39
CA LEU A 96 -7.49 -3.67 -21.38
C LEU A 96 -6.98 -2.81 -20.21
N SER A 97 -6.12 -1.85 -20.53
CA SER A 97 -5.74 -0.79 -19.60
C SER A 97 -6.97 0.09 -19.34
N LEU A 98 -7.67 -0.15 -18.24
CA LEU A 98 -8.57 0.83 -17.65
C LEU A 98 -7.95 1.24 -16.32
N PHE A 99 -7.38 2.45 -16.29
CA PHE A 99 -6.95 3.12 -15.08
C PHE A 99 -8.11 3.16 -14.08
N GLU A 100 -8.16 2.23 -13.14
CA GLU A 100 -9.07 2.31 -12.01
C GLU A 100 -8.28 2.63 -10.73
N VAL A 101 -7.66 3.82 -10.73
CA VAL A 101 -7.36 4.49 -9.47
C VAL A 101 -8.71 5.00 -8.94
N LYS A 102 -9.29 4.30 -7.96
CA LYS A 102 -10.52 4.74 -7.27
C LYS A 102 -10.28 5.94 -6.35
N GLN A 103 -9.76 7.05 -6.89
CA GLN A 103 -10.00 8.36 -6.28
C GLN A 103 -11.45 8.75 -6.57
N ARG A 104 -12.37 8.21 -5.76
CA ARG A 104 -13.79 8.58 -5.81
C ARG A 104 -13.96 10.04 -5.39
N SER A 105 -13.86 10.99 -6.33
CA SER A 105 -14.68 12.21 -6.40
C SER A 105 -14.18 13.20 -7.47
N ASN A 106 -14.42 12.91 -8.76
CA ASN A 106 -14.83 13.97 -9.70
C ASN A 106 -15.36 13.41 -11.02
N LYS A 107 -16.46 12.64 -10.95
CA LYS A 107 -17.28 12.37 -12.14
C LYS A 107 -18.18 13.57 -12.40
N ARG A 108 -17.60 14.65 -12.92
CA ARG A 108 -18.33 15.72 -13.63
C ARG A 108 -17.62 16.05 -14.93
N GLU A 109 -17.66 15.11 -15.85
CA GLU A 109 -17.78 15.45 -17.26
C GLU A 109 -19.09 14.88 -17.76
N LEU A 110 -20.01 15.77 -18.10
CA LEU A 110 -20.80 15.68 -19.32
C LEU A 110 -21.10 17.11 -19.71
N ALA A 111 -20.28 17.61 -20.65
CA ALA A 111 -20.66 18.69 -21.52
C ALA A 111 -21.84 18.22 -22.39
N THR A 112 -22.95 18.94 -22.32
CA THR A 112 -23.64 19.54 -23.48
C THR A 112 -24.36 20.77 -22.98
#